data_AF-A0A9X9L9F0-F1
#
_entry.id   AF-A0A9X9L9F0-F1
#
_cell.length_a   1.000
_cell.length_b   1.000
_cell.length_c   1.000
_cell.angle_alpha   90.00
_cell.angle_beta   90.00
_cell.angle_gamma   90.00
#
_symmetry.space_group_name_H-M   'P 1'
#
loop_
_entity.id
_entity.type
_entity.pdbx_description
1 polymer ?
#
loop_
_entity_poly.entity_id
_entity_poly.type
_entity_poly.pdbx_seq_one_letter_code
_entity_poly.pdbx_strand_id
1 'polypeptide(L)'
;MSARIQLDGDKNTYTSFDCISGKIIVFLSNDEDISAIVVKLEGESFSKLLRPSNAHNSNNGRRDSIATEVHKVLYQVHQVFPRLHSESSRSASKILQAGKHEFPFQFQFPSDNECGNETQTSLLSGFAGVSLLNLRQQQLQHVKQKLPPTLTALPGTAEIRYFIKVTVQRRSLFKENWRSELSFKFLPTEPPRPQPTSNQFYVRMPFSFLSQPSQGSRGWWNIFKKQKTKLSELAPEGEIDVRFPGSAILTWNKPPPFHLIVRRTNRSSEQIFMVSCAFHLHGKTLIRAKGVMHIEKISWVLLNICGSWVPIGLPDASDGNDYEINNSFWSGRPLPQSVCPSFDTCNLGRSYELQIRVSLSYGKPGDNQVITIPFQFPVEVYSGILVAPQLDVQAESIPTALEAPYFPHLHADTTCQDPPPPTYEEATAGSNGPSSGRQM
;
A
#
# COMPACT_ATOMS: atom_id res chain seq x y z
N MET A 1 -3.31 6.63 42.39
CA MET A 1 -3.38 5.28 41.78
C MET A 1 -3.22 5.43 40.28
N SER A 2 -2.49 4.54 39.63
CA SER A 2 -2.16 4.68 38.20
C SER A 2 -1.89 3.33 37.55
N ALA A 3 -2.06 3.28 36.23
CA ALA A 3 -1.59 2.18 35.39
C ALA A 3 -0.60 2.73 34.36
N ARG A 4 0.54 2.06 34.17
CA ARG A 4 1.56 2.43 33.19
C ARG A 4 1.94 1.21 32.36
N ILE A 5 2.20 1.43 31.06
CA ILE A 5 2.76 0.43 30.16
C ILE A 5 4.29 0.59 30.15
N GLN A 6 5.01 -0.52 30.28
CA GLN A 6 6.45 -0.60 30.08
C GLN A 6 6.74 -1.73 29.08
N LEU A 7 7.32 -1.39 27.94
CA LEU A 7 7.75 -2.36 26.93
C LEU A 7 9.09 -3.00 27.29
N ASP A 8 9.32 -4.20 26.78
CA ASP A 8 10.62 -4.86 26.82
C ASP A 8 11.49 -4.32 25.67
N GLY A 9 12.58 -3.64 25.99
CA GLY A 9 13.52 -3.06 25.03
C GLY A 9 13.15 -1.66 24.51
N ASP A 10 14.03 -1.10 23.66
CA ASP A 10 13.94 0.29 23.16
C ASP A 10 13.39 0.40 21.72
N LYS A 11 12.80 -0.68 21.19
CA LYS A 11 12.29 -0.73 19.81
C LYS A 11 11.02 0.13 19.67
N ASN A 12 11.10 1.15 18.81
CA ASN A 12 9.99 2.08 18.55
C ASN A 12 9.28 1.84 17.19
N THR A 13 9.84 0.97 16.34
CA THR A 13 9.25 0.60 15.05
C THR A 13 9.09 -0.92 14.98
N TYR A 14 7.89 -1.39 14.68
CA TYR A 14 7.54 -2.80 14.54
C TYR A 14 7.12 -3.13 13.12
N THR A 15 7.32 -4.37 12.71
CA THR A 15 6.96 -4.92 11.40
C THR A 15 5.97 -6.07 11.55
N SER A 16 5.44 -6.58 10.44
CA SER A 16 4.64 -7.80 10.46
C SER A 16 5.42 -8.95 11.11
N PHE A 17 4.73 -9.79 11.87
CA PHE A 17 5.27 -10.93 12.64
C PHE A 17 6.21 -10.61 13.80
N ASP A 18 6.55 -9.34 14.04
CA ASP A 18 7.24 -8.96 15.27
C ASP A 18 6.40 -9.30 16.50
N CYS A 19 7.08 -9.60 17.60
CA CYS A 19 6.46 -9.70 18.92
C CYS A 19 6.68 -8.39 19.68
N ILE A 20 5.60 -7.85 20.26
CA ILE A 20 5.64 -6.75 21.22
C ILE A 20 5.27 -7.29 22.59
N SER A 21 6.22 -7.23 23.53
CA SER A 21 6.03 -7.69 24.91
C SER A 21 6.36 -6.59 25.90
N GLY A 22 5.86 -6.77 27.13
CA GLY A 22 6.12 -5.86 28.21
C GLY A 22 5.32 -6.21 29.45
N LYS A 23 5.20 -5.22 30.33
CA LYS A 23 4.43 -5.32 31.56
C LYS A 23 3.61 -4.07 31.82
N ILE A 24 2.47 -4.30 32.45
CA ILE A 24 1.62 -3.27 33.01
C ILE A 24 2.03 -3.11 34.47
N ILE A 25 2.35 -1.89 34.86
CA ILE A 25 2.62 -1.54 36.25
C ILE A 25 1.40 -0.81 36.79
N VAL A 26 0.70 -1.44 37.74
CA VAL A 26 -0.43 -0.84 38.46
C VAL A 26 0.05 -0.43 39.85
N PHE A 27 -0.11 0.84 40.19
CA PHE A 27 0.20 1.38 41.51
C PHE A 27 -1.07 1.73 42.25
N LEU A 28 -1.30 1.07 43.38
CA LEU A 28 -2.45 1.22 44.27
C LEU A 28 -2.00 1.89 45.57
N SER A 29 -2.66 2.97 45.98
CA SER A 29 -2.40 3.61 47.28
C SER A 29 -3.14 2.91 48.42
N ASN A 30 -4.24 2.22 48.10
CA ASN A 30 -5.08 1.47 49.02
C ASN A 30 -5.53 0.17 48.33
N ASP A 31 -6.09 -0.75 49.10
CA ASP A 31 -6.73 -1.94 48.57
C ASP A 31 -7.91 -1.57 47.64
N GLU A 32 -7.93 -2.13 46.44
CA GLU A 32 -8.98 -1.86 45.44
C GLU A 32 -9.53 -3.16 44.84
N ASP A 33 -10.85 -3.19 44.65
CA ASP A 33 -11.55 -4.30 43.99
C ASP A 33 -11.48 -4.12 42.47
N ILE A 34 -10.53 -4.84 41.86
CA ILE A 34 -10.27 -4.81 40.43
C ILE A 34 -10.97 -6.00 39.77
N SER A 35 -11.85 -5.71 38.81
CA SER A 35 -12.61 -6.73 38.10
C SER A 35 -11.78 -7.37 36.98
N ALA A 36 -11.04 -6.55 36.21
CA ALA A 36 -10.18 -7.03 35.15
C ALA A 36 -9.07 -6.03 34.80
N ILE A 37 -7.96 -6.54 34.29
CA ILE A 37 -6.94 -5.72 33.61
C ILE A 37 -6.82 -6.25 32.20
N VAL A 38 -7.18 -5.41 31.24
CA VAL A 38 -7.25 -5.76 29.82
C VAL A 38 -6.24 -4.92 29.05
N VAL A 39 -5.42 -5.59 28.25
CA VAL A 39 -4.47 -5.00 27.30
C VAL A 39 -5.00 -5.20 25.90
N LYS A 40 -4.90 -4.16 25.09
CA LYS A 40 -5.31 -4.18 23.69
C LYS A 40 -4.17 -3.70 22.82
N LEU A 41 -3.90 -4.42 21.74
CA LEU A 41 -3.07 -3.96 20.65
C LEU A 41 -4.01 -3.48 19.54
N GLU A 42 -4.00 -2.18 19.28
CA GLU A 42 -4.94 -1.55 18.34
C GLU A 42 -4.18 -0.83 17.22
N GLY A 43 -4.74 -0.90 16.02
CA GLY A 43 -4.38 -0.09 14.86
C GLY A 43 -5.63 0.61 14.35
N GLU A 44 -5.59 1.92 14.21
CA GLU A 44 -6.72 2.73 13.78
C GLU A 44 -6.38 3.52 12.51
N SER A 45 -7.26 3.45 11.52
CA SER A 45 -7.24 4.27 10.32
C SER A 45 -8.34 5.33 10.43
N PHE A 46 -7.94 6.58 10.63
CA PHE A 46 -8.79 7.73 10.85
C PHE A 46 -8.85 8.59 9.58
N SER A 47 -10.06 9.05 9.22
CA SER A 47 -10.26 10.03 8.15
C SER A 47 -11.31 11.06 8.52
N LYS A 48 -11.09 12.31 8.13
CA LYS A 48 -11.97 13.45 8.37
C LYS A 48 -11.96 14.39 7.18
N LEU A 49 -13.12 14.59 6.56
CA LEU A 49 -13.32 15.44 5.40
C LEU A 49 -14.49 16.41 5.61
N LEU A 50 -14.43 17.56 4.96
CA LEU A 50 -15.57 18.47 4.86
C LEU A 50 -16.48 17.99 3.73
N ARG A 51 -17.78 17.88 4.01
CA ARG A 51 -18.79 17.66 2.98
C ARG A 51 -18.94 18.94 2.16
N PRO A 52 -19.06 18.85 0.83
CA PRO A 52 -19.39 20.00 0.01
C PRO A 52 -20.72 20.59 0.48
N SER A 53 -20.74 21.91 0.73
CA SER A 53 -21.95 22.60 1.16
C SER A 53 -22.91 22.72 -0.01
N ASN A 54 -24.01 21.97 0.03
CA ASN A 54 -25.13 22.23 -0.87
C ASN A 54 -25.87 23.46 -0.34
N ALA A 55 -25.78 24.58 -1.04
CA ALA A 55 -26.32 25.90 -0.67
C ALA A 55 -27.87 25.96 -0.51
N HIS A 56 -28.56 24.81 -0.50
CA HIS A 56 -30.03 24.76 -0.59
C HIS A 56 -30.77 24.24 0.65
N ASN A 57 -30.07 23.77 1.70
CA ASN A 57 -30.73 23.31 2.94
C ASN A 57 -29.97 23.79 4.19
N SER A 58 -29.91 25.11 4.37
CA SER A 58 -29.24 25.78 5.49
C SER A 58 -30.08 25.86 6.77
N ASN A 59 -30.85 24.80 7.12
CA ASN A 59 -31.59 24.77 8.38
C ASN A 59 -31.17 23.65 9.33
N ASN A 60 -30.33 22.70 8.90
CA ASN A 60 -29.83 21.65 9.80
C ASN A 60 -28.34 21.86 10.10
N GLY A 61 -28.01 21.88 11.39
CA GLY A 61 -26.81 22.51 11.94
C GLY A 61 -25.46 22.06 11.37
N ARG A 62 -24.50 22.98 11.54
CA ARG A 62 -23.03 22.94 11.31
C ARG A 62 -22.28 21.62 11.65
N ARG A 63 -22.93 20.64 12.29
CA ARG A 63 -22.39 19.30 12.60
C ARG A 63 -22.42 18.33 11.43
N ASP A 64 -23.31 18.52 10.45
CA ASP A 64 -23.42 17.60 9.30
C ASP A 64 -22.47 17.96 8.13
N SER A 65 -21.66 19.01 8.28
CA SER A 65 -20.66 19.39 7.28
C SER A 65 -19.35 18.61 7.39
N ILE A 66 -19.13 17.84 8.45
CA ILE A 66 -17.89 17.08 8.64
C ILE A 66 -18.19 15.58 8.58
N ALA A 67 -17.62 14.90 7.59
CA ALA A 67 -17.60 13.46 7.51
C ALA A 67 -16.35 12.91 8.23
N THR A 68 -16.55 12.09 9.25
CA THR A 68 -15.47 11.42 9.99
C THR A 68 -15.71 9.90 9.98
N GLU A 69 -14.66 9.13 9.72
CA GLU A 69 -14.63 7.67 9.87
C GLU A 69 -13.41 7.20 10.65
N VAL A 70 -13.59 6.11 11.38
CA VAL A 70 -12.52 5.40 12.09
C VAL A 70 -12.70 3.92 11.85
N HIS A 71 -11.67 3.28 11.31
CA HIS A 71 -11.64 1.85 11.03
C HIS A 71 -10.54 1.20 11.86
N LYS A 72 -10.88 0.13 12.59
CA LYS A 72 -9.89 -0.67 13.30
C LYS A 72 -9.24 -1.63 12.32
N VAL A 73 -7.98 -1.36 11.97
CA VAL A 73 -7.20 -2.21 11.05
C VAL A 73 -6.51 -3.36 11.78
N LEU A 74 -6.31 -3.24 13.09
CA LEU A 74 -5.78 -4.27 13.99
C LEU A 74 -6.50 -4.17 15.34
N TYR A 75 -6.94 -5.30 15.90
CA TYR A 75 -7.55 -5.31 17.24
C TYR A 75 -7.34 -6.66 17.93
N GLN A 76 -6.26 -6.78 18.69
CA GLN A 76 -6.03 -7.94 19.57
C GLN A 76 -6.25 -7.56 21.03
N VAL A 77 -6.80 -8.48 21.83
CA VAL A 77 -7.14 -8.22 23.23
C VAL A 77 -6.66 -9.37 24.10
N HIS A 78 -5.91 -9.05 25.17
CA HIS A 78 -5.50 -9.98 26.21
C HIS A 78 -5.94 -9.48 27.59
N GLN A 79 -6.66 -10.32 28.34
CA GLN A 79 -6.94 -10.08 29.74
C GLN A 79 -5.81 -10.68 30.59
N VAL A 80 -5.00 -9.83 31.22
CA VAL A 80 -3.86 -10.26 32.04
C VAL A 80 -4.22 -10.51 33.50
N PHE A 81 -5.40 -10.03 33.92
CA PHE A 81 -5.94 -10.24 35.26
C PHE A 81 -7.47 -10.22 35.25
N PRO A 82 -8.15 -11.13 35.99
CA PRO A 82 -7.58 -12.39 36.49
C PRO A 82 -7.11 -13.26 35.30
N ARG A 83 -6.04 -14.05 35.49
CA ARG A 83 -5.55 -14.98 34.44
C ARG A 83 -6.56 -16.11 34.28
N LEU A 84 -7.06 -16.28 33.06
CA LEU A 84 -7.98 -17.36 32.68
C LEU A 84 -7.18 -18.65 32.41
N HIS A 85 -6.50 -19.19 33.42
CA HIS A 85 -5.84 -20.49 33.33
C HIS A 85 -6.39 -21.39 34.43
N SER A 86 -7.57 -21.95 34.19
CA SER A 86 -8.22 -23.07 34.90
C SER A 86 -9.73 -22.87 34.84
N GLU A 87 -10.45 -23.88 34.36
CA GLU A 87 -11.92 -23.95 34.28
C GLU A 87 -12.64 -23.81 35.64
N SER A 88 -11.91 -23.67 36.75
CA SER A 88 -12.46 -23.59 38.11
C SER A 88 -12.68 -22.17 38.67
N SER A 89 -12.32 -21.11 37.96
CA SER A 89 -12.44 -19.73 38.50
C SER A 89 -13.57 -18.93 37.85
N ARG A 90 -14.80 -19.45 37.90
CA ARG A 90 -15.99 -18.64 37.63
C ARG A 90 -16.19 -17.69 38.81
N SER A 91 -16.08 -16.40 38.53
CA SER A 91 -16.33 -15.26 39.42
C SER A 91 -15.44 -15.11 40.67
N ALA A 92 -14.37 -14.32 40.56
CA ALA A 92 -13.93 -13.50 41.68
C ALA A 92 -13.16 -12.29 41.16
N SER A 93 -13.77 -11.10 41.22
CA SER A 93 -12.96 -9.90 41.33
C SER A 93 -12.07 -10.09 42.57
N LYS A 94 -10.77 -9.81 42.45
CA LYS A 94 -9.83 -10.02 43.54
C LYS A 94 -9.43 -8.66 44.05
N ILE A 95 -9.57 -8.46 45.36
CA ILE A 95 -9.06 -7.27 46.03
C ILE A 95 -7.55 -7.28 45.84
N LEU A 96 -7.05 -6.33 45.05
CA LEU A 96 -5.61 -6.10 44.90
C LEU A 96 -5.17 -5.18 46.03
N GLN A 97 -4.17 -5.63 46.77
CA GLN A 97 -3.64 -4.92 47.94
C GLN A 97 -2.98 -3.60 47.55
N ALA A 98 -2.86 -2.66 48.48
CA ALA A 98 -2.04 -1.48 48.29
C ALA A 98 -0.59 -1.86 47.86
N GLY A 99 -0.01 -1.11 46.93
CA GLY A 99 1.35 -1.33 46.43
C GLY A 99 1.45 -1.42 44.91
N LYS A 100 2.58 -1.94 44.45
CA LYS A 100 2.94 -2.07 43.03
C LYS A 100 2.67 -3.50 42.55
N HIS A 101 1.87 -3.62 41.50
CA HIS A 101 1.52 -4.89 40.85
C HIS A 101 2.00 -4.88 39.40
N GLU A 102 2.58 -5.99 38.96
CA GLU A 102 3.10 -6.13 37.60
C GLU A 102 2.37 -7.26 36.85
N PHE A 103 1.89 -6.96 35.64
CA PHE A 103 1.18 -7.93 34.81
C PHE A 103 1.83 -8.00 33.41
N PRO A 104 2.51 -9.10 33.07
CA PRO A 104 3.16 -9.24 31.76
C PRO A 104 2.12 -9.43 30.64
N PHE A 105 2.46 -8.99 29.43
CA PHE A 105 1.70 -9.23 28.22
C PHE A 105 2.64 -9.44 27.03
N GLN A 106 2.12 -10.09 25.99
CA GLN A 106 2.79 -10.24 24.71
C GLN A 106 1.74 -10.30 23.60
N PHE A 107 2.04 -9.68 22.47
CA PHE A 107 1.27 -9.78 21.23
C PHE A 107 2.21 -10.07 20.07
N GLN A 108 1.68 -10.68 19.01
CA GLN A 108 2.37 -10.84 17.74
C GLN A 108 1.59 -10.13 16.64
N PHE A 109 2.27 -9.30 15.85
CA PHE A 109 1.63 -8.58 14.75
C PHE A 109 1.24 -9.55 13.63
N PRO A 110 -0.03 -9.56 13.18
CA PRO A 110 -0.43 -10.32 12.00
C PRO A 110 0.14 -9.70 10.71
N SER A 111 0.08 -10.44 9.60
CA SER A 111 0.36 -9.87 8.27
C SER A 111 -0.82 -9.06 7.73
N ASP A 112 -2.03 -9.55 7.98
CA ASP A 112 -3.27 -9.06 7.39
C ASP A 112 -4.06 -8.21 8.37
N ASN A 113 -4.89 -7.32 7.84
CA ASN A 113 -5.81 -6.48 8.58
C ASN A 113 -7.05 -7.27 9.02
N GLU A 114 -7.71 -6.77 10.07
CA GLU A 114 -8.92 -7.39 10.64
C GLU A 114 -10.20 -6.56 10.37
N CYS A 115 -10.16 -5.63 9.40
CA CYS A 115 -11.23 -4.63 9.12
C CYS A 115 -12.63 -5.31 8.90
N GLY A 116 -12.67 -6.55 8.39
CA GLY A 116 -13.91 -7.28 8.07
C GLY A 116 -14.32 -8.44 8.99
N ASN A 117 -13.59 -8.71 10.08
CA ASN A 117 -13.90 -9.88 10.93
C ASN A 117 -14.91 -9.51 12.03
N GLU A 118 -16.21 -9.77 11.80
CA GLU A 118 -17.28 -9.63 12.80
C GLU A 118 -17.08 -10.53 14.05
N THR A 119 -16.29 -11.59 13.94
CA THR A 119 -16.14 -12.66 14.95
C THR A 119 -15.42 -12.23 16.23
N GLN A 120 -14.49 -11.28 16.19
CA GLN A 120 -13.82 -10.81 17.43
C GLN A 120 -14.62 -9.75 18.19
N THR A 121 -15.56 -9.08 17.53
CA THR A 121 -16.47 -8.11 18.16
C THR A 121 -17.62 -8.82 18.91
N SER A 122 -17.92 -10.07 18.55
CA SER A 122 -18.97 -10.89 19.18
C SER A 122 -18.59 -11.44 20.57
N LEU A 123 -17.30 -11.69 20.84
CA LEU A 123 -16.82 -12.13 22.16
C LEU A 123 -17.01 -11.08 23.28
N LEU A 124 -17.36 -9.84 22.91
CA LEU A 124 -17.68 -8.76 23.84
C LEU A 124 -19.18 -8.45 23.94
N SER A 125 -20.08 -9.21 23.28
CA SER A 125 -21.54 -9.08 23.47
C SER A 125 -22.00 -9.41 24.90
N GLY A 126 -21.12 -9.93 25.76
CA GLY A 126 -21.34 -10.06 27.21
C GLY A 126 -21.05 -8.78 28.02
N PHE A 127 -20.45 -7.74 27.42
CA PHE A 127 -20.16 -6.48 28.10
C PHE A 127 -21.25 -5.45 27.77
N ALA A 128 -22.11 -5.19 28.77
CA ALA A 128 -23.20 -4.23 28.68
C ALA A 128 -22.72 -2.85 28.19
N GLY A 129 -23.18 -2.45 26.99
CA GLY A 129 -23.15 -1.05 26.52
C GLY A 129 -22.55 -0.78 25.14
N VAL A 130 -21.93 -1.75 24.45
CA VAL A 130 -21.25 -1.50 23.15
C VAL A 130 -22.10 -1.77 21.90
N SER A 131 -23.34 -2.26 22.03
CA SER A 131 -24.18 -2.66 20.89
C SER A 131 -24.62 -1.53 19.96
N LEU A 132 -24.61 -0.27 20.41
CA LEU A 132 -25.10 0.85 19.58
C LEU A 132 -24.06 1.45 18.62
N LEU A 133 -22.76 1.19 18.83
CA LEU A 133 -21.71 1.61 17.90
C LEU A 133 -21.47 0.57 16.79
N ASN A 134 -21.80 -0.70 17.05
CA ASN A 134 -21.57 -1.81 16.12
C ASN A 134 -22.54 -1.82 14.92
N LEU A 135 -23.75 -1.30 15.07
CA LEU A 135 -24.75 -1.21 13.97
C LEU A 135 -24.37 -0.24 12.84
N ARG A 136 -23.43 0.69 13.08
CA ARG A 136 -22.94 1.62 12.03
C ARG A 136 -21.74 1.10 11.24
N GLN A 137 -21.03 0.09 11.75
CA GLN A 137 -19.87 -0.49 11.06
C GLN A 137 -20.25 -1.48 9.95
N GLN A 138 -21.49 -2.00 9.95
CA GLN A 138 -21.98 -2.99 8.97
C GLN A 138 -22.24 -2.42 7.56
N GLN A 139 -22.20 -1.09 7.36
CA GLN A 139 -22.49 -0.47 6.05
C GLN A 139 -21.23 -0.13 5.23
N LEU A 140 -20.04 -0.50 5.69
CA LEU A 140 -18.78 -0.19 5.01
C LEU A 140 -18.23 -1.47 4.36
N GLN A 141 -17.91 -1.40 3.07
CA GLN A 141 -17.24 -2.50 2.37
C GLN A 141 -15.82 -2.63 2.93
N HIS A 142 -15.63 -3.64 3.79
CA HIS A 142 -14.33 -3.93 4.39
C HIS A 142 -13.49 -4.78 3.43
N VAL A 143 -12.22 -4.41 3.24
CA VAL A 143 -11.29 -5.15 2.37
C VAL A 143 -10.23 -5.82 3.22
N LYS A 144 -10.11 -7.16 3.09
CA LYS A 144 -9.00 -7.91 3.67
C LYS A 144 -7.72 -7.58 2.89
N GLN A 145 -6.80 -6.87 3.53
CA GLN A 145 -5.52 -6.44 2.96
C GLN A 145 -4.41 -6.54 4.01
N LYS A 146 -3.15 -6.31 3.63
CA LYS A 146 -2.06 -6.21 4.61
C LYS A 146 -2.28 -5.05 5.58
N LEU A 147 -1.72 -5.14 6.78
CA LEU A 147 -1.70 -4.00 7.70
C LEU A 147 -0.99 -2.80 7.04
N PRO A 148 -1.59 -1.59 7.06
CA PRO A 148 -0.97 -0.41 6.49
C PRO A 148 0.22 0.11 7.33
N PRO A 149 1.16 0.87 6.75
CA PRO A 149 2.15 1.62 7.52
C PRO A 149 1.48 2.70 8.38
N THR A 150 2.17 3.10 9.45
CA THR A 150 1.82 4.32 10.21
C THR A 150 1.87 5.54 9.30
N LEU A 151 0.81 6.35 9.29
CA LEU A 151 0.69 7.56 8.50
C LEU A 151 0.45 8.75 9.43
N THR A 152 1.41 9.68 9.47
CA THR A 152 1.33 10.91 10.27
C THR A 152 1.46 12.19 9.44
N ALA A 153 1.60 12.07 8.13
CA ALA A 153 1.87 13.21 7.24
C ALA A 153 0.67 14.15 7.03
N LEU A 154 -0.56 13.76 7.42
CA LEU A 154 -1.80 14.49 7.18
C LEU A 154 -2.60 14.70 8.48
N PRO A 155 -2.03 15.45 9.46
CA PRO A 155 -2.61 15.56 10.79
C PRO A 155 -4.02 16.16 10.76
N GLY A 156 -4.94 15.54 11.49
CA GLY A 156 -6.34 15.98 11.60
C GLY A 156 -7.23 15.68 10.39
N THR A 157 -6.65 15.20 9.27
CA THR A 157 -7.40 14.82 8.05
C THR A 157 -7.34 13.32 7.80
N ALA A 158 -6.15 12.72 7.84
CA ALA A 158 -5.96 11.29 7.60
C ALA A 158 -4.77 10.75 8.39
N GLU A 159 -5.02 9.80 9.29
CA GLU A 159 -4.00 9.25 10.18
C GLU A 159 -4.14 7.75 10.29
N ILE A 160 -3.01 7.05 10.35
CA ILE A 160 -2.96 5.63 10.69
C ILE A 160 -2.01 5.49 11.87
N ARG A 161 -2.54 5.04 13.00
CA ARG A 161 -1.80 4.95 14.26
C ARG A 161 -1.92 3.58 14.89
N TYR A 162 -0.86 3.16 15.55
CA TYR A 162 -0.80 1.90 16.29
C TYR A 162 -0.42 2.17 17.74
N PHE A 163 -1.10 1.51 18.66
CA PHE A 163 -0.90 1.72 20.08
C PHE A 163 -1.31 0.51 20.92
N ILE A 164 -0.70 0.41 22.10
CA ILE A 164 -1.18 -0.47 23.17
C ILE A 164 -2.05 0.34 24.10
N LYS A 165 -3.21 -0.20 24.44
CA LYS A 165 -4.14 0.39 25.41
C LYS A 165 -4.41 -0.56 26.55
N VAL A 166 -4.16 -0.09 27.76
CA VAL A 166 -4.50 -0.80 29.00
C VAL A 166 -5.74 -0.17 29.62
N THR A 167 -6.65 -1.01 30.09
CA THR A 167 -7.78 -0.61 30.94
C THR A 167 -7.78 -1.46 32.21
N VAL A 168 -7.59 -0.81 33.36
CA VAL A 168 -7.81 -1.40 34.69
C VAL A 168 -9.27 -1.14 35.06
N GLN A 169 -10.08 -2.18 34.97
CA GLN A 169 -11.50 -2.14 35.27
C GLN A 169 -11.73 -2.31 36.77
N ARG A 170 -12.51 -1.40 37.32
CA ARG A 170 -12.92 -1.39 38.72
C ARG A 170 -14.37 -1.83 38.79
N ARG A 171 -14.71 -2.55 39.85
CA ARG A 171 -16.07 -3.08 40.00
C ARG A 171 -17.12 -2.00 40.27
N SER A 172 -16.72 -0.91 40.92
CA SER A 172 -17.63 0.18 41.25
C SER A 172 -18.00 0.98 40.01
N LEU A 173 -19.28 0.98 39.64
CA LEU A 173 -19.83 1.75 38.51
C LEU A 173 -19.69 3.28 38.68
N PHE A 174 -19.48 3.75 39.91
CA PHE A 174 -19.29 5.18 40.22
C PHE A 174 -17.83 5.64 40.10
N LYS A 175 -16.89 4.69 39.96
CA LYS A 175 -15.47 5.01 39.94
C LYS A 175 -14.90 4.80 38.53
N GLU A 176 -14.18 5.80 38.03
CA GLU A 176 -13.58 5.72 36.70
C GLU A 176 -12.47 4.64 36.65
N ASN A 177 -12.48 3.87 35.55
CA ASN A 177 -11.43 2.91 35.20
C ASN A 177 -10.14 3.62 34.79
N TRP A 178 -9.00 3.16 35.30
CA TRP A 178 -7.72 3.71 34.85
C TRP A 178 -7.37 3.20 33.46
N ARG A 179 -6.85 4.10 32.63
CA ARG A 179 -6.45 3.79 31.26
C ARG A 179 -5.09 4.40 30.98
N SER A 180 -4.28 3.67 30.23
CA SER A 180 -2.98 4.13 29.73
C SER A 180 -2.85 3.71 28.28
N GLU A 181 -2.25 4.56 27.45
CA GLU A 181 -2.01 4.31 26.04
C GLU A 181 -0.53 4.54 25.73
N LEU A 182 0.04 3.71 24.86
CA LEU A 182 1.41 3.84 24.38
C LEU A 182 1.44 3.61 22.87
N SER A 183 1.72 4.67 22.10
CA SER A 183 1.83 4.61 20.64
C SER A 183 3.23 4.20 20.19
N PHE A 184 3.31 3.56 19.03
CA PHE A 184 4.56 3.15 18.37
C PHE A 184 4.41 3.23 16.85
N LYS A 185 5.51 3.11 16.10
CA LYS A 185 5.47 3.06 14.63
C LYS A 185 5.32 1.62 14.16
N PHE A 186 4.46 1.41 13.19
CA PHE A 186 4.33 0.16 12.47
C PHE A 186 4.66 0.35 11.00
N LEU A 187 5.43 -0.58 10.44
CA LEU A 187 5.85 -0.59 9.05
C LEU A 187 5.73 -2.04 8.51
N PRO A 188 4.74 -2.33 7.67
CA PRO A 188 4.52 -3.69 7.19
C PRO A 188 5.69 -4.21 6.37
N THR A 189 5.82 -5.54 6.34
CA THR A 189 6.73 -6.22 5.42
C THR A 189 6.23 -6.08 3.98
N GLU A 190 7.17 -6.01 3.04
CA GLU A 190 6.85 -5.89 1.61
C GLU A 190 5.96 -7.07 1.15
N PRO A 191 5.05 -6.85 0.19
CA PRO A 191 4.45 -7.97 -0.55
C PRO A 191 5.55 -8.79 -1.23
N PRO A 192 5.32 -10.11 -1.45
CA PRO A 192 6.24 -10.92 -2.22
C PRO A 192 6.44 -10.26 -3.58
N ARG A 193 7.70 -10.07 -3.96
CA ARG A 193 8.02 -9.49 -5.27
C ARG A 193 7.53 -10.45 -6.36
N PRO A 194 7.00 -9.93 -7.47
CA PRO A 194 6.72 -10.75 -8.64
C PRO A 194 7.97 -11.59 -8.98
N GLN A 195 7.78 -12.85 -9.36
CA GLN A 195 8.91 -13.68 -9.77
C GLN A 195 9.70 -12.97 -10.89
N PRO A 196 11.02 -13.12 -10.95
CA PRO A 196 11.83 -12.57 -12.04
C PRO A 196 11.39 -13.24 -13.34
N THR A 197 10.41 -12.63 -14.00
CA THR A 197 10.01 -13.02 -15.34
C THR A 197 10.97 -12.38 -16.33
N SER A 198 11.13 -12.96 -17.52
CA SER A 198 11.85 -12.30 -18.61
C SER A 198 11.19 -10.97 -19.05
N ASN A 199 9.98 -10.67 -18.57
CA ASN A 199 9.22 -9.50 -18.95
C ASN A 199 9.68 -8.29 -18.13
N GLN A 200 10.43 -7.40 -18.77
CA GLN A 200 10.80 -6.09 -18.23
C GLN A 200 9.64 -5.11 -18.39
N PHE A 201 9.36 -4.30 -17.37
CA PHE A 201 8.53 -3.12 -17.56
C PHE A 201 9.32 -2.08 -18.35
N TYR A 202 8.76 -1.59 -19.45
CA TYR A 202 9.37 -0.52 -20.21
C TYR A 202 8.33 0.50 -20.71
N VAL A 203 8.77 1.75 -20.82
CA VAL A 203 8.02 2.83 -21.48
C VAL A 203 8.93 3.45 -22.53
N ARG A 204 8.43 3.55 -23.75
CA ARG A 204 9.17 4.06 -24.92
C ARG A 204 8.52 5.32 -25.44
N MET A 205 9.32 6.35 -25.70
CA MET A 205 8.86 7.60 -26.28
C MET A 205 9.72 8.01 -27.47
N PRO A 206 9.11 8.32 -28.63
CA PRO A 206 9.86 8.84 -29.77
C PRO A 206 10.29 10.29 -29.55
N PHE A 207 11.35 10.71 -30.23
CA PHE A 207 11.78 12.09 -30.32
C PHE A 207 12.26 12.42 -31.74
N SER A 208 11.97 13.64 -32.19
CA SER A 208 12.49 14.19 -33.43
C SER A 208 12.87 15.65 -33.21
N PHE A 209 14.04 16.03 -33.73
CA PHE A 209 14.43 17.43 -33.80
C PHE A 209 13.88 18.07 -35.08
N LEU A 210 13.63 19.38 -35.03
CA LEU A 210 13.30 20.14 -36.24
C LEU A 210 14.60 20.33 -37.03
N SER A 211 14.58 19.92 -38.31
CA SER A 211 15.61 20.32 -39.26
C SER A 211 15.58 21.83 -39.41
N GLN A 212 16.73 22.50 -39.25
CA GLN A 212 16.81 23.91 -39.61
C GLN A 212 16.70 24.00 -41.14
N PRO A 213 15.73 24.77 -41.68
CA PRO A 213 15.72 25.00 -43.11
C PRO A 213 17.01 25.71 -43.49
N SER A 214 17.69 25.20 -44.52
CA SER A 214 18.75 25.95 -45.19
C SER A 214 18.18 27.31 -45.58
N GLN A 215 18.77 28.40 -45.10
CA GLN A 215 18.30 29.74 -45.44
C GLN A 215 18.48 30.00 -46.94
N GLY A 216 17.48 29.64 -47.73
CA GLY A 216 17.28 30.11 -49.08
C GLY A 216 16.58 31.47 -49.06
N SER A 217 17.35 32.55 -48.88
CA SER A 217 17.00 33.91 -49.32
C SER A 217 18.14 34.87 -48.97
N ARG A 218 18.91 35.26 -49.99
CA ARG A 218 19.97 36.26 -49.92
C ARG A 218 19.37 37.66 -49.74
N GLY A 219 19.32 38.14 -48.50
CA GLY A 219 19.07 39.54 -48.16
C GLY A 219 20.39 40.27 -47.86
N TRP A 220 20.74 41.25 -48.68
CA TRP A 220 21.96 42.06 -48.69
C TRP A 220 22.23 42.97 -47.46
N TRP A 221 21.55 42.75 -46.32
CA TRP A 221 21.64 43.62 -45.13
C TRP A 221 22.10 42.92 -43.83
N ASN A 222 22.83 41.80 -43.89
CA ASN A 222 23.35 41.13 -42.68
C ASN A 222 24.86 40.89 -42.75
N ILE A 223 25.66 41.92 -42.43
CA ILE A 223 27.14 41.83 -42.33
C ILE A 223 27.64 41.75 -40.88
N PHE A 224 26.77 41.83 -39.86
CA PHE A 224 27.20 41.83 -38.44
C PHE A 224 26.50 40.82 -37.53
N LYS A 225 26.06 39.66 -38.05
CA LYS A 225 25.64 38.54 -37.20
C LYS A 225 26.64 37.41 -37.32
N LYS A 226 27.28 37.04 -36.20
CA LYS A 226 28.12 35.84 -36.06
C LYS A 226 27.46 34.68 -36.80
N GLN A 227 28.18 34.08 -37.74
CA GLN A 227 27.73 32.89 -38.46
C GLN A 227 27.36 31.81 -37.44
N LYS A 228 26.07 31.51 -37.29
CA LYS A 228 25.66 30.25 -36.67
C LYS A 228 26.24 29.12 -37.51
N THR A 229 26.88 28.16 -36.87
CA THR A 229 27.47 27.00 -37.57
C THR A 229 26.33 26.30 -38.31
N LYS A 230 26.52 25.97 -39.60
CA LYS A 230 25.54 25.19 -40.36
C LYS A 230 25.39 23.82 -39.70
N LEU A 231 24.20 23.50 -39.20
CA LEU A 231 23.83 22.12 -38.84
C LEU A 231 23.58 21.30 -40.11
N SER A 232 23.73 19.98 -40.00
CA SER A 232 23.38 19.02 -41.05
C SER A 232 21.93 19.17 -41.50
N GLU A 233 21.67 18.88 -42.79
CA GLU A 233 20.33 18.98 -43.39
C GLU A 233 19.32 18.01 -42.72
N LEU A 234 19.81 16.91 -42.14
CA LEU A 234 19.00 15.91 -41.45
C LEU A 234 19.22 15.98 -39.94
N ALA A 235 18.19 16.38 -39.21
CA ALA A 235 18.22 16.42 -37.75
C ALA A 235 18.10 15.00 -37.16
N PRO A 236 18.72 14.70 -36.00
CA PRO A 236 18.57 13.40 -35.37
C PRO A 236 17.13 13.10 -34.95
N GLU A 237 16.77 11.84 -35.00
CA GLU A 237 15.51 11.27 -34.55
C GLU A 237 15.79 9.93 -33.87
N GLY A 238 14.89 9.55 -32.98
CA GLY A 238 15.07 8.34 -32.20
C GLY A 238 13.95 8.07 -31.22
N GLU A 239 14.27 7.21 -30.27
CA GLU A 239 13.41 6.83 -29.17
C GLU A 239 14.21 6.82 -27.87
N ILE A 240 13.53 7.06 -26.76
CA ILE A 240 14.10 6.88 -25.43
C ILE A 240 13.24 5.86 -24.69
N ASP A 241 13.89 4.83 -24.14
CA ASP A 241 13.29 3.80 -23.33
C ASP A 241 13.63 4.03 -21.85
N VAL A 242 12.63 3.93 -20.98
CA VAL A 242 12.82 3.71 -19.55
C VAL A 242 12.58 2.22 -19.29
N ARG A 243 13.60 1.48 -18.85
CA ARG A 243 13.49 0.03 -18.59
C ARG A 243 13.73 -0.30 -17.12
N PHE A 244 12.82 -1.05 -16.51
CA PHE A 244 12.98 -1.62 -15.17
C PHE A 244 13.34 -3.11 -15.27
N PRO A 245 14.16 -3.66 -14.34
CA PRO A 245 14.55 -5.06 -14.34
C PRO A 245 13.39 -6.04 -14.09
N GLY A 246 12.22 -5.52 -13.72
CA GLY A 246 10.98 -6.27 -13.52
C GLY A 246 9.82 -5.29 -13.47
N SER A 247 8.94 -5.40 -12.48
CA SER A 247 7.89 -4.40 -12.24
C SER A 247 8.46 -3.05 -11.81
N ALA A 248 7.71 -1.97 -12.07
CA ALA A 248 8.08 -0.62 -11.73
C ALA A 248 7.98 -0.37 -10.21
N ILE A 249 8.96 -0.88 -9.46
CA ILE A 249 9.03 -0.82 -7.99
C ILE A 249 10.23 0.05 -7.58
N LEU A 250 9.98 1.01 -6.70
CA LEU A 250 11.01 1.75 -5.98
C LEU A 250 11.10 1.22 -4.54
N THR A 251 12.30 1.20 -3.97
CA THR A 251 12.54 0.66 -2.63
C THR A 251 13.33 1.65 -1.80
N TRP A 252 12.95 1.82 -0.53
CA TRP A 252 13.67 2.68 0.41
C TRP A 252 15.16 2.38 0.49
N ASN A 253 15.95 3.44 0.69
CA ASN A 253 17.40 3.37 0.84
C ASN A 253 18.13 2.72 -0.36
N LYS A 254 17.42 2.44 -1.47
CA LYS A 254 17.98 1.95 -2.72
C LYS A 254 17.81 3.01 -3.81
N PRO A 255 18.75 3.12 -4.75
CA PRO A 255 18.59 3.99 -5.90
C PRO A 255 17.47 3.50 -6.82
N PRO A 256 16.90 4.38 -7.67
CA PRO A 256 15.95 3.96 -8.69
C PRO A 256 16.58 2.88 -9.59
N PRO A 257 15.93 1.70 -9.74
CA PRO A 257 16.54 0.54 -10.39
C PRO A 257 16.38 0.52 -11.91
N PHE A 258 16.00 1.63 -12.54
CA PHE A 258 15.73 1.69 -13.98
C PHE A 258 16.92 2.20 -14.78
N HIS A 259 16.89 1.88 -16.07
CA HIS A 259 17.84 2.31 -17.09
C HIS A 259 17.16 3.27 -18.07
N LEU A 260 17.90 4.26 -18.56
CA LEU A 260 17.47 5.15 -19.64
C LEU A 260 18.30 4.82 -20.88
N ILE A 261 17.64 4.38 -21.95
CA ILE A 261 18.31 3.95 -23.19
C ILE A 261 17.83 4.82 -24.33
N VAL A 262 18.75 5.45 -25.04
CA VAL A 262 18.47 6.26 -26.22
C VAL A 262 18.81 5.45 -27.46
N ARG A 263 17.82 5.25 -28.32
CA ARG A 263 17.95 4.53 -29.58
C ARG A 263 17.80 5.49 -30.74
N ARG A 264 18.75 5.45 -31.67
CA ARG A 264 18.73 6.30 -32.86
C ARG A 264 17.99 5.60 -34.01
N THR A 265 17.08 6.31 -34.68
CA THR A 265 16.27 5.75 -35.78
C THR A 265 16.63 6.28 -37.17
N ASN A 266 17.42 7.35 -37.25
CA ASN A 266 17.89 7.89 -38.52
C ASN A 266 19.39 8.22 -38.51
N ARG A 267 20.05 8.11 -39.66
CA ARG A 267 21.48 8.41 -39.76
C ARG A 267 21.72 9.90 -39.92
N SER A 268 22.37 10.53 -38.96
CA SER A 268 22.82 11.93 -39.07
C SER A 268 24.19 12.15 -38.42
N SER A 269 24.91 13.14 -38.93
CA SER A 269 26.26 13.49 -38.51
C SER A 269 26.33 14.31 -37.22
N GLU A 270 25.17 14.64 -36.64
CA GLU A 270 25.11 15.46 -35.44
C GLU A 270 25.19 14.62 -34.16
N GLN A 271 25.94 15.12 -33.17
CA GLN A 271 26.02 14.56 -31.83
C GLN A 271 24.75 14.91 -31.04
N ILE A 272 24.17 13.93 -30.36
CA ILE A 272 23.09 14.15 -29.39
C ILE A 272 23.69 14.38 -28.00
N PHE A 273 23.13 15.33 -27.25
CA PHE A 273 23.48 15.64 -25.88
C PHE A 273 22.25 15.55 -24.97
N MET A 274 22.39 14.90 -23.81
CA MET A 274 21.46 15.13 -22.71
C MET A 274 21.81 16.47 -22.05
N VAL A 275 20.86 17.41 -22.02
CA VAL A 275 21.05 18.75 -21.43
C VAL A 275 20.51 18.87 -20.00
N SER A 276 19.45 18.11 -19.69
CA SER A 276 18.89 17.99 -18.35
C SER A 276 18.16 16.66 -18.16
N CYS A 277 18.09 16.21 -16.91
CA CYS A 277 17.39 15.00 -16.51
C CYS A 277 16.77 15.22 -15.13
N ALA A 278 15.46 15.04 -15.00
CA ALA A 278 14.75 15.22 -13.74
C ALA A 278 13.82 14.04 -13.45
N PHE A 279 13.86 13.55 -12.21
CA PHE A 279 13.00 12.47 -11.70
C PHE A 279 12.17 13.01 -10.53
N HIS A 280 10.86 13.08 -10.72
CA HIS A 280 9.91 13.50 -9.70
C HIS A 280 9.00 12.33 -9.35
N LEU A 281 8.87 12.03 -8.06
CA LEU A 281 7.90 11.07 -7.57
C LEU A 281 6.67 11.82 -7.07
N HIS A 282 5.50 11.49 -7.57
CA HIS A 282 4.23 12.08 -7.15
C HIS A 282 3.41 11.04 -6.39
N GLY A 283 3.13 11.31 -5.12
CA GLY A 283 2.26 10.49 -4.30
C GLY A 283 0.83 11.05 -4.26
N LYS A 284 -0.15 10.15 -4.33
CA LYS A 284 -1.57 10.44 -4.17
C LYS A 284 -2.06 9.69 -2.93
N THR A 285 -2.72 10.40 -2.01
CA THR A 285 -3.46 9.79 -0.91
C THR A 285 -4.94 9.92 -1.16
N LEU A 286 -5.59 8.80 -1.40
CA LEU A 286 -7.02 8.72 -1.47
C LEU A 286 -7.57 8.68 -0.04
N ILE A 287 -8.47 9.61 0.29
CA ILE A 287 -9.09 9.73 1.61
C ILE A 287 -10.59 9.59 1.42
N ARG A 288 -11.19 8.63 2.11
CA ARG A 288 -12.65 8.37 2.15
C ARG A 288 -13.18 8.71 3.52
N ALA A 289 -14.32 9.40 3.60
CA ALA A 289 -15.10 9.52 4.83
C ALA A 289 -16.58 9.70 4.51
N LYS A 290 -17.43 8.75 4.93
CA LYS A 290 -18.90 8.72 4.82
C LYS A 290 -19.39 9.12 3.43
N GLY A 291 -18.87 8.47 2.40
CA GLY A 291 -19.20 8.71 0.99
C GLY A 291 -18.55 9.96 0.38
N VAL A 292 -17.79 10.75 1.15
CA VAL A 292 -16.97 11.85 0.63
C VAL A 292 -15.57 11.35 0.30
N MET A 293 -15.03 11.82 -0.81
CA MET A 293 -13.72 11.47 -1.33
C MET A 293 -12.87 12.73 -1.46
N HIS A 294 -11.60 12.65 -1.05
CA HIS A 294 -10.59 13.67 -1.33
C HIS A 294 -9.29 12.99 -1.77
N ILE A 295 -8.53 13.64 -2.65
CA ILE A 295 -7.21 13.17 -3.06
C ILE A 295 -6.20 14.22 -2.66
N GLU A 296 -5.33 13.84 -1.72
CA GLU A 296 -4.21 14.67 -1.31
C GLU A 296 -2.96 14.32 -2.13
N LYS A 297 -2.27 15.33 -2.66
CA LYS A 297 -1.08 15.13 -3.51
C LYS A 297 0.17 15.62 -2.81
N ILE A 298 1.25 14.89 -2.96
CA ILE A 298 2.58 15.23 -2.44
C ILE A 298 3.64 14.85 -3.47
N SER A 299 4.75 15.57 -3.53
CA SER A 299 5.79 15.34 -4.52
C SER A 299 7.18 15.33 -3.89
N TRP A 300 8.06 14.50 -4.44
CA TRP A 300 9.48 14.43 -4.08
C TRP A 300 10.34 14.60 -5.33
N VAL A 301 11.40 15.39 -5.21
CA VAL A 301 12.42 15.52 -6.26
C VAL A 301 13.50 14.49 -5.96
N LEU A 302 13.57 13.43 -6.76
CA LEU A 302 14.58 12.37 -6.61
C LEU A 302 15.88 12.72 -7.34
N LEU A 303 15.75 13.39 -8.49
CA LEU A 303 16.86 13.86 -9.29
C LEU A 303 16.47 15.17 -9.99
N ASN A 304 17.39 16.11 -10.06
CA ASN A 304 17.29 17.26 -10.95
C ASN A 304 18.70 17.66 -11.41
N ILE A 305 19.06 17.26 -12.62
CA ILE A 305 20.30 17.63 -13.30
C ILE A 305 19.94 18.61 -14.40
N CYS A 306 20.59 19.77 -14.42
CA CYS A 306 20.42 20.78 -15.45
C CYS A 306 21.78 21.34 -15.92
N GLY A 307 21.80 21.90 -17.12
CA GLY A 307 23.00 22.57 -17.67
C GLY A 307 24.19 21.64 -17.94
N SER A 308 23.97 20.33 -18.00
CA SER A 308 25.01 19.33 -18.28
C SER A 308 24.98 19.01 -19.76
N TRP A 309 26.10 19.01 -20.49
CA TRP A 309 26.11 18.62 -21.91
C TRP A 309 26.72 17.24 -22.05
N VAL A 310 25.95 16.20 -21.70
CA VAL A 310 26.45 14.82 -21.69
C VAL A 310 26.26 14.22 -23.08
N PRO A 311 27.34 13.87 -23.81
CA PRO A 311 27.20 13.28 -25.14
C PRO A 311 26.56 11.89 -25.04
N ILE A 312 25.61 11.61 -25.94
CA ILE A 312 24.93 10.32 -26.05
C ILE A 312 25.30 9.68 -27.38
N GLY A 313 25.95 8.51 -27.31
CA GLY A 313 26.43 7.80 -28.49
C GLY A 313 27.47 8.58 -29.28
N LEU A 314 27.76 8.08 -30.49
CA LEU A 314 28.74 8.67 -31.40
C LEU A 314 28.03 9.43 -32.54
N PRO A 315 28.65 10.50 -33.09
CA PRO A 315 28.21 11.09 -34.35
C PRO A 315 28.29 10.04 -35.47
N ASP A 316 27.42 10.14 -36.48
CA ASP A 316 27.37 9.22 -37.64
C ASP A 316 27.18 7.73 -37.29
N ALA A 317 26.74 7.43 -36.06
CA ALA A 317 26.41 6.08 -35.64
C ALA A 317 25.42 5.40 -36.58
N SER A 318 25.59 4.08 -36.76
CA SER A 318 24.63 3.25 -37.48
C SER A 318 23.26 3.26 -36.80
N ASP A 319 22.20 3.20 -37.61
CA ASP A 319 20.83 3.16 -37.13
C ASP A 319 20.59 1.93 -36.25
N GLY A 320 19.81 2.09 -35.18
CA GLY A 320 19.42 1.00 -34.30
C GLY A 320 20.36 0.70 -33.13
N ASN A 321 21.45 1.43 -32.95
CA ASN A 321 22.28 1.30 -31.75
C ASN A 321 21.56 1.85 -30.51
N ASP A 322 21.61 1.08 -29.42
CA ASP A 322 21.11 1.44 -28.09
C ASP A 322 22.24 2.08 -27.26
N TYR A 323 22.01 3.30 -26.77
CA TYR A 323 22.94 4.04 -25.92
C TYR A 323 22.37 4.25 -24.52
N GLU A 324 22.93 3.56 -23.53
CA GLU A 324 22.51 3.74 -22.15
C GLU A 324 23.07 5.03 -21.54
N ILE A 325 22.21 5.83 -20.92
CA ILE A 325 22.62 6.98 -20.13
C ILE A 325 23.21 6.46 -18.81
N ASN A 326 24.43 6.89 -18.51
CA ASN A 326 25.19 6.42 -17.35
C ASN A 326 24.39 6.53 -16.04
N ASN A 327 24.12 5.40 -15.39
CA ASN A 327 23.33 5.35 -14.15
C ASN A 327 24.00 6.04 -12.94
N SER A 328 25.29 6.38 -13.02
CA SER A 328 26.02 7.08 -11.95
C SER A 328 25.34 8.39 -11.54
N PHE A 329 24.60 9.03 -12.46
CA PHE A 329 23.81 10.23 -12.20
C PHE A 329 22.76 10.05 -11.07
N TRP A 330 22.21 8.85 -10.89
CA TRP A 330 21.20 8.55 -9.86
C TRP A 330 21.52 7.38 -8.93
N SER A 331 22.56 6.59 -9.21
CA SER A 331 22.98 5.45 -8.35
C SER A 331 23.27 5.84 -6.89
N GLY A 332 23.75 7.06 -6.63
CA GLY A 332 24.01 7.59 -5.29
C GLY A 332 22.83 8.31 -4.63
N ARG A 333 21.63 8.25 -5.22
CA ARG A 333 20.44 9.00 -4.77
C ARG A 333 19.33 8.03 -4.36
N PRO A 334 19.39 7.50 -3.13
CA PRO A 334 18.40 6.54 -2.66
C PRO A 334 17.04 7.19 -2.41
N LEU A 335 15.98 6.38 -2.52
CA LEU A 335 14.63 6.82 -2.13
C LEU A 335 14.57 7.09 -0.61
N PRO A 336 14.13 8.29 -0.17
CA PRO A 336 14.12 8.62 1.25
C PRO A 336 12.97 7.95 2.01
N GLN A 337 13.19 7.65 3.29
CA GLN A 337 12.20 7.02 4.18
C GLN A 337 11.00 7.92 4.52
N SER A 338 11.05 9.20 4.14
CA SER A 338 9.88 10.10 4.21
C SER A 338 8.78 9.73 3.22
N VAL A 339 9.10 8.95 2.18
CA VAL A 339 8.12 8.45 1.21
C VAL A 339 7.44 7.24 1.83
N CYS A 340 6.20 7.36 2.31
CA CYS A 340 5.46 6.21 2.84
C CYS A 340 5.40 5.05 1.82
N PRO A 341 5.43 3.76 2.21
CA PRO A 341 5.18 2.69 1.25
C PRO A 341 3.76 2.78 0.68
N SER A 342 3.55 2.18 -0.50
CA SER A 342 2.20 1.99 -1.03
C SER A 342 1.35 1.16 -0.07
N PHE A 343 0.10 1.54 0.12
CA PHE A 343 -0.85 0.78 0.93
C PHE A 343 -2.28 1.11 0.55
N ASP A 344 -3.19 0.23 0.92
CA ASP A 344 -4.62 0.48 0.88
C ASP A 344 -5.26 0.02 2.20
N THR A 345 -6.36 0.68 2.57
CA THR A 345 -7.25 0.34 3.66
C THR A 345 -8.70 0.65 3.26
N CYS A 346 -9.64 0.31 4.14
CA CYS A 346 -11.06 0.59 3.96
C CYS A 346 -11.32 2.08 3.63
N ASN A 347 -10.61 3.01 4.28
CA ASN A 347 -10.83 4.46 4.12
C ASN A 347 -9.64 5.28 3.60
N LEU A 348 -8.42 4.73 3.52
CA LEU A 348 -7.23 5.43 3.06
C LEU A 348 -6.47 4.60 2.03
N GLY A 349 -5.82 5.23 1.06
CA GLY A 349 -4.90 4.55 0.14
C GLY A 349 -3.77 5.47 -0.31
N ARG A 350 -2.58 4.93 -0.54
CA ARG A 350 -1.39 5.65 -1.00
C ARG A 350 -0.82 4.97 -2.24
N SER A 351 -0.76 5.72 -3.34
CA SER A 351 -0.18 5.28 -4.61
C SER A 351 0.75 6.34 -5.22
N TYR A 352 1.56 5.93 -6.20
CA TYR A 352 2.62 6.76 -6.75
C TYR A 352 2.69 6.74 -8.28
N GLU A 353 3.10 7.87 -8.85
CA GLU A 353 3.49 8.01 -10.24
C GLU A 353 4.91 8.57 -10.30
N LEU A 354 5.77 7.93 -11.09
CA LEU A 354 7.10 8.44 -11.38
C LEU A 354 7.04 9.27 -12.67
N GLN A 355 7.47 10.51 -12.58
CA GLN A 355 7.66 11.40 -13.72
C GLN A 355 9.15 11.55 -14.00
N ILE A 356 9.56 11.19 -15.22
CA ILE A 356 10.93 11.38 -15.71
C ILE A 356 10.87 12.40 -16.85
N ARG A 357 11.75 13.41 -16.81
CA ARG A 357 11.91 14.37 -17.91
C ARG A 357 13.36 14.33 -18.37
N VAL A 358 13.56 13.95 -19.62
CA VAL A 358 14.89 13.98 -20.26
C VAL A 358 14.86 15.06 -21.31
N SER A 359 15.76 16.02 -21.24
CA SER A 359 15.91 17.04 -22.26
C SER A 359 17.12 16.72 -23.12
N LEU A 360 16.92 16.70 -24.42
CA LEU A 360 17.95 16.42 -25.41
C LEU A 360 18.20 17.67 -26.26
N SER A 361 19.44 17.82 -26.70
CA SER A 361 19.84 18.76 -27.75
C SER A 361 20.72 18.02 -28.75
N TYR A 362 20.95 18.61 -29.91
CA TYR A 362 21.85 18.06 -30.93
C TYR A 362 22.80 19.12 -31.45
N GLY A 363 23.92 18.73 -32.05
CA GLY A 363 24.93 19.62 -32.63
C GLY A 363 25.85 20.25 -31.56
N LYS A 364 26.38 21.46 -31.78
CA LYS A 364 27.27 22.13 -30.81
C LYS A 364 26.57 22.60 -29.51
N PRO A 365 27.19 22.40 -28.33
CA PRO A 365 26.67 22.95 -27.08
C PRO A 365 26.37 24.46 -27.14
N GLY A 366 25.19 24.85 -26.65
CA GLY A 366 24.81 26.25 -26.39
C GLY A 366 23.95 26.96 -27.43
N ASP A 367 23.88 26.50 -28.68
CA ASP A 367 23.23 27.25 -29.78
C ASP A 367 22.05 26.54 -30.47
N ASN A 368 21.67 25.34 -30.00
CA ASN A 368 20.77 24.45 -30.74
C ASN A 368 19.45 24.19 -30.03
N GLN A 369 18.52 23.59 -30.79
CA GLN A 369 17.20 23.21 -30.28
C GLN A 369 17.33 22.25 -29.10
N VAL A 370 16.52 22.50 -28.07
CA VAL A 370 16.33 21.58 -26.94
C VAL A 370 14.90 21.06 -26.99
N ILE A 371 14.74 19.74 -26.94
CA ILE A 371 13.45 19.08 -26.79
C ILE A 371 13.40 18.40 -25.42
N THR A 372 12.22 18.31 -24.82
CA THR A 372 12.02 17.61 -23.54
C THR A 372 11.03 16.49 -23.71
N ILE A 373 11.45 15.28 -23.37
CA ILE A 373 10.67 14.05 -23.46
C ILE A 373 10.15 13.72 -22.04
N PRO A 374 8.83 13.79 -21.81
CA PRO A 374 8.23 13.42 -20.54
C PRO A 374 7.81 11.94 -20.53
N PHE A 375 8.14 11.24 -19.46
CA PHE A 375 7.59 9.94 -19.09
C PHE A 375 6.78 10.09 -17.82
N GLN A 376 5.64 9.43 -17.76
CA GLN A 376 4.83 9.35 -16.55
C GLN A 376 4.15 8.00 -16.50
N PHE A 377 4.39 7.24 -15.44
CA PHE A 377 3.83 5.91 -15.26
C PHE A 377 3.68 5.58 -13.77
N PRO A 378 2.73 4.69 -13.41
CA PRO A 378 2.55 4.27 -12.03
C PRO A 378 3.76 3.48 -11.54
N VAL A 379 4.10 3.64 -10.27
CA VAL A 379 5.13 2.87 -9.58
C VAL A 379 4.65 2.44 -8.20
N GLU A 380 5.14 1.30 -7.74
CA GLU A 380 4.96 0.85 -6.37
C GLU A 380 6.14 1.28 -5.50
N VAL A 381 5.89 1.69 -4.25
CA VAL A 381 6.94 2.06 -3.30
C VAL A 381 6.96 1.08 -2.15
N TYR A 382 8.09 0.40 -1.96
CA TYR A 382 8.27 -0.59 -0.89
C TYR A 382 9.35 -0.20 0.13
N SER A 383 9.23 -0.74 1.35
CA SER A 383 10.04 -0.38 2.53
C SER A 383 11.43 -1.02 2.59
N GLY A 384 11.69 -2.05 1.80
CA GLY A 384 12.86 -2.92 1.82
C GLY A 384 12.78 -4.08 2.80
N ILE A 385 11.73 -4.15 3.62
CA ILE A 385 11.62 -5.12 4.73
C ILE A 385 11.01 -6.41 4.23
N LEU A 386 11.86 -7.42 4.06
CA LEU A 386 11.45 -8.75 3.65
C LEU A 386 10.95 -9.55 4.85
N VAL A 387 9.97 -10.43 4.60
CA VAL A 387 9.70 -11.54 5.52
C VAL A 387 10.91 -12.48 5.40
N ALA A 388 11.60 -12.75 6.50
CA ALA A 388 12.58 -13.84 6.50
C ALA A 388 11.84 -15.10 6.03
N PRO A 389 12.36 -15.86 5.04
CA PRO A 389 11.71 -17.10 4.64
C PRO A 389 11.61 -17.95 5.91
N GLN A 390 10.39 -18.09 6.43
CA GLN A 390 10.12 -19.16 7.36
C GLN A 390 10.42 -20.40 6.54
N LEU A 391 11.44 -21.15 6.94
CA LEU A 391 11.56 -22.54 6.51
C LEU A 391 10.18 -23.13 6.77
N ASP A 392 9.47 -23.49 5.71
CA ASP A 392 8.20 -24.21 5.76
C ASP A 392 8.45 -25.51 6.53
N VAL A 393 8.38 -25.46 7.85
CA VAL A 393 8.09 -26.62 8.70
C VAL A 393 6.58 -26.69 8.83
N GLN A 394 5.91 -26.69 7.68
CA GLN A 394 4.54 -27.20 7.46
C GLN A 394 4.47 -27.80 6.05
N ALA A 395 5.45 -28.64 5.72
CA ALA A 395 5.29 -29.70 4.73
C ALA A 395 5.39 -31.04 5.47
N GLU A 396 4.26 -31.48 6.03
CA GLU A 396 3.87 -32.84 6.46
C GLU A 396 2.65 -32.66 7.38
N SER A 397 1.43 -33.05 7.04
CA SER A 397 1.04 -34.42 6.70
C SER A 397 -0.12 -34.46 5.70
N ILE A 398 0.16 -34.89 4.47
CA ILE A 398 -0.83 -35.63 3.70
C ILE A 398 -0.87 -37.02 4.33
N PRO A 399 -2.03 -37.57 4.73
CA PRO A 399 -2.08 -38.99 5.09
C PRO A 399 -1.78 -39.76 3.82
N THR A 400 -0.59 -40.36 3.77
CA THR A 400 -0.25 -41.41 2.80
C THR A 400 -1.32 -42.49 2.93
N ALA A 401 -2.23 -42.54 1.96
CA ALA A 401 -3.16 -43.63 1.81
C ALA A 401 -2.32 -44.90 1.63
N LEU A 402 -2.47 -45.81 2.60
CA LEU A 402 -1.93 -47.16 2.55
C LEU A 402 -2.35 -47.81 1.24
N GLU A 403 -1.37 -48.45 0.60
CA GLU A 403 -1.53 -49.30 -0.59
C GLU A 403 -2.74 -50.22 -0.44
N ALA A 404 -3.70 -50.09 -1.36
CA ALA A 404 -4.70 -51.12 -1.59
C ALA A 404 -4.07 -52.26 -2.39
N PRO A 405 -4.23 -53.54 -1.99
CA PRO A 405 -3.62 -54.65 -2.69
C PRO A 405 -4.26 -54.87 -4.07
N TYR A 406 -3.37 -55.05 -5.04
CA TYR A 406 -3.63 -55.44 -6.42
C TYR A 406 -4.42 -56.76 -6.49
N PHE A 407 -5.59 -56.75 -7.14
CA PHE A 407 -6.28 -57.95 -7.60
C PHE A 407 -6.51 -57.88 -9.12
N PRO A 408 -6.41 -59.00 -9.86
CA PRO A 408 -6.20 -59.00 -11.30
C PRO A 408 -7.51 -58.84 -12.09
N HIS A 409 -7.35 -58.28 -13.29
CA HIS A 409 -8.36 -58.06 -14.31
C HIS A 409 -9.20 -59.30 -14.66
N LEU A 410 -10.51 -59.09 -14.84
CA LEU A 410 -11.38 -59.93 -15.65
C LEU A 410 -12.17 -59.01 -16.60
N HIS A 411 -12.03 -59.30 -17.90
CA HIS A 411 -12.70 -58.63 -19.00
C HIS A 411 -14.22 -58.86 -18.97
N ALA A 412 -14.99 -57.85 -19.35
CA ALA A 412 -16.23 -58.02 -20.08
C ALA A 412 -16.53 -56.76 -20.91
N ASP A 413 -16.57 -56.92 -22.23
CA ASP A 413 -17.21 -56.01 -23.16
C ASP A 413 -18.67 -55.76 -22.74
N THR A 414 -19.19 -54.54 -22.93
CA THR A 414 -20.42 -54.25 -23.70
C THR A 414 -20.72 -52.75 -23.68
N THR A 415 -21.00 -52.23 -24.86
CA THR A 415 -21.53 -50.91 -25.22
C THR A 415 -22.73 -50.45 -24.37
N CYS A 416 -22.71 -49.20 -23.90
CA CYS A 416 -23.92 -48.38 -23.69
C CYS A 416 -23.55 -46.89 -23.71
N GLN A 417 -24.13 -46.15 -24.66
CA GLN A 417 -24.09 -44.68 -24.72
C GLN A 417 -25.11 -44.14 -23.72
N ASP A 418 -24.70 -43.23 -22.83
CA ASP A 418 -25.63 -42.46 -22.00
C ASP A 418 -26.37 -41.40 -22.84
N PRO A 419 -27.68 -41.19 -22.64
CA PRO A 419 -28.43 -40.18 -23.36
C PRO A 419 -28.09 -38.75 -22.89
N PRO A 420 -28.14 -37.75 -23.78
CA PRO A 420 -27.89 -36.36 -23.40
C PRO A 420 -29.02 -35.79 -22.53
N PRO A 421 -28.71 -34.78 -21.70
CA PRO A 421 -29.67 -34.19 -20.77
C PRO A 421 -30.81 -33.43 -21.47
N PRO A 422 -31.99 -33.31 -20.80
CA PRO A 422 -33.20 -32.74 -21.39
C PRO A 422 -33.10 -31.23 -21.67
N THR A 423 -33.93 -30.79 -22.61
CA THR A 423 -33.88 -29.42 -23.15
C THR A 423 -34.78 -28.47 -22.35
N TYR A 424 -34.44 -27.18 -22.37
CA TYR A 424 -35.08 -26.09 -21.60
C TYR A 424 -36.63 -26.03 -21.71
N GLU A 425 -37.22 -26.45 -22.83
CA GLU A 425 -38.68 -26.45 -23.02
C GLU A 425 -39.39 -27.55 -22.20
N GLU A 426 -38.73 -28.69 -21.94
CA GLU A 426 -39.27 -29.78 -21.11
C GLU A 426 -39.23 -29.45 -19.61
N ALA A 427 -38.38 -28.51 -19.18
CA ALA A 427 -38.28 -28.06 -17.79
C ALA A 427 -39.36 -27.03 -17.40
N THR A 428 -40.08 -26.45 -18.36
CA THR A 428 -41.05 -25.36 -18.12
C THR A 428 -42.52 -25.73 -18.31
N ALA A 429 -42.84 -26.97 -18.70
CA ALA A 429 -44.21 -27.43 -18.87
C ALA A 429 -44.67 -28.28 -17.66
N GLY A 430 -45.25 -27.65 -16.64
CA GLY A 430 -45.69 -28.40 -15.45
C GLY A 430 -46.49 -27.64 -14.40
N SER A 431 -47.41 -26.77 -14.78
CA SER A 431 -48.46 -26.29 -13.86
C SER A 431 -49.82 -26.39 -14.52
N ASN A 432 -50.55 -27.48 -14.30
CA ASN A 432 -52.02 -27.51 -14.33
C ASN A 432 -52.61 -28.84 -13.80
N GLY A 433 -53.22 -28.74 -12.61
CA GLY A 433 -54.43 -29.47 -12.21
C GLY A 433 -54.27 -30.78 -11.42
N PRO A 434 -55.32 -31.27 -10.74
CA PRO A 434 -56.65 -30.69 -10.55
C PRO A 434 -57.11 -30.52 -9.08
N SER A 435 -58.05 -29.62 -8.91
CA SER A 435 -58.90 -29.41 -7.74
C SER A 435 -59.94 -30.52 -7.54
N SER A 436 -59.99 -31.09 -6.34
CA SER A 436 -61.13 -31.79 -5.72
C SER A 436 -60.76 -31.91 -4.22
N GLY A 437 -61.53 -31.52 -3.20
CA GLY A 437 -62.94 -31.24 -3.09
C GLY A 437 -63.46 -31.95 -1.83
N ARG A 438 -63.90 -31.15 -0.83
CA ARG A 438 -65.13 -31.35 -0.02
C ARG A 438 -65.05 -31.91 1.44
N GLN A 439 -65.45 -31.00 2.37
CA GLN A 439 -66.34 -31.15 3.56
C GLN A 439 -65.91 -32.02 4.75
N MET A 440 -66.27 -31.76 6.02
CA MET A 440 -67.16 -30.78 6.70
C MET A 440 -66.46 -30.20 7.93
#